data_AF-A0A1X0N375-F1
#
_entry.id   AF-A0A1X0N375-F1
#
_cell.length_a   1.000
_cell.length_b   1.000
_cell.length_c   1.000
_cell.angle_alpha   90.00
_cell.angle_beta   90.00
_cell.angle_gamma   90.00
#
_symmetry.space_group_name_H-M   'P 1'
#
loop_
_entity.id
_entity.type
_entity.pdbx_description
1 polymer ?
#
loop_
_entity_poly.entity_id
_entity_poly.type
_entity_poly.pdbx_seq_one_letter_code
_entity_poly.pdbx_strand_id
1 'polypeptide(L)'
;MRFYFVLDDLSIEQTNTLLSIESSMNGRSATAIFNLKTLAVRTNRDTDKDKAFVTSKLGAFYMEALEGLLIATGLDLIMLYHTVKGVPVVLTARPK
;
A
#
# COMPACT_ATOMS: atom_id res chain seq x y z
N MET A 1 10.20 1.10 9.46
CA MET A 1 10.69 1.30 8.08
C MET A 1 10.20 2.64 7.56
N ARG A 2 10.96 3.33 6.71
CA ARG A 2 10.52 4.53 5.98
C ARG A 2 10.92 4.36 4.52
N PHE A 3 10.02 4.73 3.62
CA PHE A 3 10.30 4.80 2.18
C PHE A 3 9.38 5.87 1.57
N TYR A 4 9.69 6.28 0.36
CA TYR A 4 8.79 7.07 -0.48
C TYR A 4 8.67 6.44 -1.87
N PHE A 5 7.55 6.68 -2.54
CA PHE A 5 7.28 6.28 -3.90
C PHE A 5 7.99 7.23 -4.89
N VAL A 6 8.57 6.64 -5.93
CA VAL A 6 9.03 7.40 -7.10
C VAL A 6 7.80 7.85 -7.87
N LEU A 7 7.69 9.16 -8.13
CA LEU A 7 6.49 9.79 -8.69
C LEU A 7 6.66 10.17 -10.18
N ASP A 8 7.82 9.86 -10.77
CA ASP A 8 8.14 10.21 -12.14
C ASP A 8 7.17 9.50 -13.11
N ASP A 9 6.76 10.22 -14.17
CA ASP A 9 5.87 9.74 -15.22
C ASP A 9 4.47 9.23 -14.76
N LEU A 10 4.02 9.60 -13.55
CA LEU A 10 2.69 9.28 -13.05
C LEU A 10 1.67 10.39 -13.37
N SER A 11 0.38 10.01 -13.45
CA SER A 11 -0.68 11.00 -13.55
C SER A 11 -0.78 11.85 -12.27
N ILE A 12 -1.36 13.05 -12.37
CA ILE A 12 -1.59 13.92 -11.20
C ILE A 12 -2.43 13.20 -10.14
N GLU A 13 -3.44 12.45 -10.56
CA GLU A 13 -4.31 11.68 -9.68
C GLU A 13 -3.55 10.56 -8.94
N GLN A 14 -2.71 9.81 -9.66
CA GLN A 14 -1.87 8.76 -9.08
C GLN A 14 -0.86 9.35 -8.11
N THR A 15 -0.23 10.46 -8.48
CA THR A 15 0.74 11.20 -7.65
C THR A 15 0.11 11.64 -6.33
N ASN A 16 -1.07 12.26 -6.39
CA ASN A 16 -1.78 12.72 -5.19
C ASN A 16 -2.19 11.55 -4.29
N THR A 17 -2.61 10.43 -4.88
CA THR A 17 -2.98 9.23 -4.13
C THR A 17 -1.77 8.63 -3.40
N LEU A 18 -0.63 8.51 -4.09
CA LEU A 18 0.61 8.00 -3.50
C LEU A 18 1.15 8.91 -2.39
N LEU A 19 1.07 10.24 -2.56
CA LEU A 19 1.42 11.21 -1.52
C LEU A 19 0.48 11.14 -0.31
N SER A 20 -0.82 10.91 -0.54
CA SER A 20 -1.79 10.68 0.54
C SER A 20 -1.47 9.41 1.34
N ILE A 21 -1.11 8.32 0.64
CA ILE A 21 -0.64 7.08 1.26
C ILE A 21 0.64 7.36 2.07
N GLU A 22 1.65 8.03 1.47
CA GLU A 22 2.90 8.38 2.16
C GLU A 22 2.69 9.16 3.45
N SER A 23 1.84 10.19 3.41
CA SER A 23 1.58 11.02 4.57
C SER A 23 0.79 10.31 5.68
N SER A 24 0.00 9.30 5.32
CA SER A 24 -0.80 8.48 6.25
C SER A 24 -0.04 7.28 6.81
N MET A 25 1.14 6.95 6.26
CA MET A 25 1.92 5.80 6.70
C MET A 25 2.61 6.04 8.06
N ASN A 26 2.55 5.02 8.92
CA ASN A 26 3.41 4.88 10.09
C ASN A 26 4.44 3.76 9.86
N GLY A 27 5.35 3.52 10.81
CA GLY A 27 6.41 2.52 10.63
C GLY A 27 5.91 1.09 10.36
N ARG A 28 4.73 0.74 10.89
CA ARG A 28 4.12 -0.59 10.75
C ARG A 28 3.34 -0.69 9.44
N SER A 29 2.54 0.33 9.08
CA SER A 29 1.80 0.34 7.81
C SER A 29 2.72 0.50 6.61
N ALA A 30 3.84 1.23 6.73
CA ALA A 30 4.88 1.25 5.70
C ALA A 30 5.43 -0.17 5.43
N THR A 31 5.75 -0.92 6.48
CA THR A 31 6.22 -2.30 6.32
C THR A 31 5.13 -3.19 5.69
N ALA A 32 3.86 -2.99 6.08
CA ALA A 32 2.73 -3.69 5.48
C ALA A 32 2.58 -3.40 3.98
N ILE A 33 2.69 -2.14 3.56
CA ILE A 33 2.66 -1.72 2.14
C ILE A 33 3.82 -2.32 1.35
N PHE A 34 5.03 -2.26 1.91
CA PHE A 34 6.22 -2.82 1.26
C PHE A 34 6.08 -4.33 1.04
N ASN A 35 5.49 -5.05 1.99
CA ASN A 35 5.20 -6.47 1.82
C ASN A 35 4.05 -6.68 0.83
N LEU A 36 2.95 -5.91 0.92
CA LEU A 36 1.78 -5.99 0.05
C LEU A 36 2.15 -5.87 -1.43
N LYS A 37 2.99 -4.90 -1.80
CA LYS A 37 3.41 -4.70 -3.21
C LYS A 37 4.21 -5.89 -3.77
N THR A 38 4.86 -6.68 -2.92
CA THR A 38 5.60 -7.89 -3.33
C THR A 38 4.69 -9.10 -3.51
N LEU A 39 3.47 -9.07 -2.95
CA LEU A 39 2.53 -10.17 -3.12
C LEU A 39 2.04 -10.24 -4.56
N ALA A 40 1.87 -11.47 -5.06
CA ALA A 40 1.18 -11.76 -6.30
C ALA A 40 -0.32 -11.96 -6.00
N VAL A 41 -0.99 -10.88 -5.57
CA VAL A 41 -2.45 -10.91 -5.36
C VAL A 41 -3.08 -11.11 -6.74
N ARG A 42 -3.64 -12.31 -6.95
CA ARG A 42 -4.41 -12.60 -8.15
C ARG A 42 -5.78 -11.98 -7.92
N THR A 43 -6.00 -10.79 -8.46
CA THR A 43 -7.30 -10.12 -8.38
C THR A 43 -8.32 -10.96 -9.13
N ASN A 44 -8.96 -11.88 -8.41
CA ASN A 44 -10.04 -12.68 -8.95
C ASN A 44 -11.31 -11.82 -8.93
N ARG A 45 -12.42 -12.29 -9.52
CA ARG A 45 -13.72 -11.60 -9.39
C ARG A 45 -14.29 -11.63 -7.95
N ASP A 46 -13.52 -12.10 -6.97
CA ASP A 46 -13.94 -12.38 -5.61
C ASP A 46 -13.02 -11.65 -4.62
N THR A 47 -13.43 -10.43 -4.29
CA THR A 47 -12.72 -9.51 -3.38
C THR A 47 -12.48 -10.12 -2.00
N ASP A 48 -13.36 -11.02 -1.54
CA ASP A 48 -13.22 -11.66 -0.23
C ASP A 48 -12.07 -12.68 -0.24
N LYS A 49 -11.89 -13.42 -1.34
CA LYS A 49 -10.75 -14.32 -1.51
C LYS A 49 -9.43 -13.55 -1.55
N ASP A 50 -9.40 -12.39 -2.18
CA ASP A 50 -8.20 -11.56 -2.26
C ASP A 50 -7.83 -10.98 -0.89
N LYS A 51 -8.83 -10.50 -0.14
CA LYS A 51 -8.62 -10.03 1.24
C LYS A 51 -8.15 -11.18 2.16
N ALA A 52 -8.74 -12.36 2.05
CA ALA A 52 -8.30 -13.54 2.79
C ALA A 52 -6.86 -13.94 2.44
N PHE A 53 -6.49 -13.88 1.15
CA PHE A 53 -5.14 -14.16 0.70
C PHE A 53 -4.14 -13.16 1.29
N VAL A 54 -4.39 -11.86 1.17
CA VAL A 54 -3.52 -10.82 1.74
C VAL A 54 -3.40 -11.00 3.26
N THR A 55 -4.51 -11.27 3.94
CA THR A 55 -4.54 -11.56 5.39
C THR A 55 -3.66 -12.75 5.75
N SER A 56 -3.73 -13.85 4.98
CA SER A 56 -2.92 -15.04 5.22
C SER A 56 -1.42 -14.82 5.04
N LYS A 57 -1.02 -13.83 4.22
CA LYS A 57 0.39 -13.53 3.90
C LYS A 57 0.99 -12.47 4.82
N LEU A 58 0.22 -11.43 5.13
CA LEU A 58 0.65 -10.36 6.02
C LEU A 58 0.49 -10.72 7.49
N GLY A 59 -0.46 -11.59 7.82
CA GLY A 59 -0.81 -11.92 9.20
C GLY A 59 -1.54 -10.77 9.91
N ALA A 60 -2.20 -11.10 11.03
CA ALA A 60 -3.02 -10.15 11.80
C ALA A 60 -2.24 -8.88 12.21
N PHE A 61 -0.96 -9.03 12.52
CA PHE A 61 -0.12 -7.91 12.93
C PHE A 61 0.04 -6.85 11.81
N TYR A 62 0.31 -7.22 10.56
CA TYR A 62 0.41 -6.21 9.51
C TYR A 62 -0.96 -5.81 8.95
N MET A 63 -1.97 -6.67 9.05
CA MET A 63 -3.34 -6.36 8.65
C MET A 63 -3.95 -5.25 9.47
N GLU A 64 -3.80 -5.24 10.80
CA GLU A 64 -4.33 -4.17 11.66
C GLU A 64 -3.79 -2.78 11.24
N ALA A 65 -2.48 -2.71 10.94
CA ALA A 65 -1.87 -1.45 10.51
C ALA A 65 -2.29 -1.06 9.09
N LEU A 66 -2.53 -2.05 8.22
CA LEU A 66 -3.04 -1.82 6.87
C LEU A 66 -4.48 -1.32 6.91
N GLU A 67 -5.34 -1.87 7.75
CA GLU A 67 -6.73 -1.43 7.95
C GLU A 67 -6.79 0.02 8.45
N GLY A 68 -5.93 0.40 9.41
CA GLY A 68 -5.80 1.79 9.82
C GLY A 68 -5.42 2.73 8.68
N LEU A 69 -4.55 2.29 7.76
CA LEU A 69 -4.16 3.05 6.58
C LEU A 69 -5.30 3.15 5.56
N LEU A 70 -6.06 2.08 5.33
CA LEU A 70 -7.25 2.08 4.46
C LEU A 70 -8.29 3.09 4.95
N ILE A 71 -8.54 3.13 6.27
CA ILE A 71 -9.45 4.10 6.88
C ILE A 71 -8.92 5.54 6.70
N ALA A 72 -7.63 5.78 6.93
CA ALA A 72 -7.04 7.11 6.81
C ALA A 72 -7.04 7.65 5.37
N THR A 73 -6.87 6.78 4.38
CA THR A 73 -6.79 7.14 2.96
C THR A 73 -8.13 7.07 2.23
N GLY A 74 -9.14 6.42 2.81
CA GLY A 74 -10.43 6.14 2.17
C GLY A 74 -10.36 5.12 1.04
N LEU A 75 -9.22 4.43 0.87
CA LEU A 75 -9.02 3.42 -0.16
C LEU A 75 -9.52 2.06 0.31
N ASP A 76 -10.02 1.25 -0.63
CA ASP A 76 -10.16 -0.19 -0.39
C ASP A 76 -8.83 -0.92 -0.63
N LEU A 77 -8.75 -2.17 -0.15
CA LEU A 77 -7.53 -2.96 -0.20
C LEU A 77 -7.03 -3.24 -1.62
N ILE A 78 -7.94 -3.42 -2.58
CA ILE A 78 -7.63 -3.76 -3.96
C ILE A 78 -7.17 -2.51 -4.71
N MET A 79 -7.85 -1.38 -4.53
CA MET A 79 -7.41 -0.07 -5.01
C MET A 79 -6.02 0.24 -4.48
N LEU A 80 -5.80 0.12 -3.17
CA LEU A 80 -4.49 0.33 -2.55
C LEU A 80 -3.43 -0.57 -3.19
N TYR A 81 -3.71 -1.87 -3.35
CA TYR A 81 -2.79 -2.81 -3.99
C TYR A 81 -2.43 -2.36 -5.41
N HIS A 82 -3.41 -2.03 -6.25
CA HIS A 82 -3.15 -1.56 -7.62
C HIS A 82 -2.38 -0.25 -7.67
N THR A 83 -2.66 0.68 -6.74
CA THR A 83 -1.96 1.96 -6.66
C THR A 83 -0.49 1.78 -6.31
N VAL A 84 -0.14 0.87 -5.41
CA VAL A 84 1.25 0.69 -4.94
C VAL A 84 2.03 -0.39 -5.73
N LYS A 85 1.32 -1.26 -6.47
CA LYS A 85 1.93 -2.34 -7.25
C LYS A 85 2.70 -1.75 -8.43
N GLY A 86 3.95 -2.19 -8.59
CA GLY A 86 4.80 -1.76 -9.70
C GLY A 86 5.43 -0.37 -9.51
N VAL A 87 4.96 0.44 -8.56
CA VAL A 87 5.55 1.75 -8.26
C VAL A 87 6.90 1.56 -7.55
N PRO A 88 8.02 2.07 -8.09
CA PRO A 88 9.32 2.00 -7.43
C PRO A 88 9.32 2.76 -6.10
N VAL A 89 10.17 2.34 -5.17
CA VAL A 89 10.31 2.99 -3.86
C VAL A 89 11.77 3.20 -3.51
N VAL A 90 12.05 4.26 -2.76
CA VAL A 90 13.38 4.53 -2.21
C VAL A 90 13.33 4.34 -0.69
N LEU A 91 14.25 3.52 -0.15
CA LEU A 91 14.27 3.10 1.27
C LEU A 91 14.87 4.15 2.21
N THR A 92 14.45 5.40 2.05
CA THR A 92 14.83 6.52 2.91
C THR A 92 13.60 7.39 3.19
N ALA A 93 13.74 8.39 4.05
CA ALA A 93 12.70 9.42 4.17
C ALA A 93 12.74 10.33 2.94
N ARG A 94 11.58 10.81 2.48
CA ARG A 94 11.51 11.83 1.41
C ARG A 94 12.32 13.06 1.87
N PRO A 95 13.24 13.60 1.05
CA PRO A 95 13.92 14.85 1.34
C PRO A 95 12.88 15.96 1.56
N LYS A 96 13.07 16.78 2.58
CA LYS A 96 12.23 17.96 2.81
C LYS A 96 12.62 19.09 1.88
#